data_AF-A0A1H2TR53-F1
#
_entry.id   AF-A0A1H2TR53-F1
#
_cell.length_a   1.000
_cell.length_b   1.000
_cell.length_c   1.000
_cell.angle_alpha   90.00
_cell.angle_beta   90.00
_cell.angle_gamma   90.00
#
_symmetry.space_group_name_H-M   'P 1'
#
loop_
_entity.id
_entity.type
_entity.pdbx_description
1 polymer ?
#
loop_
_entity_poly.entity_id
_entity_poly.type
_entity_poly.pdbx_seq_one_letter_code
_entity_poly.pdbx_strand_id
1 'polypeptide(L)'
;MTEADLEVHHSAESAAGALRADVREGLTATQKWLPAKWFYDARGSELFEAITALPEYYPTRAEREILRREAGEIARLTSAHTLVELGSGSSEKTRLLLDALTAHGTLESFVPLDVSASALAEATTAIAADYPKLDVRGVVGDFTQHLDLLPGEQPRVVAFLGGTLGNFLPAERAKFLSSVREVLAPGEWLLLGTDLVKDPATLERAYDDAAGVTADFNRNVLRVINAQLGADFDPDAFAHESFWDTEAEWIEMRLRAREAVTVRVPGADLEVPFAAGEYIRTEISAKFRRAGVEAELAAAGFDLDHWWTDGEERFGLSLARSIG
;
A
#
# COMPACT_ATOMS: atom_id res chain seq x y z
N MET A 1 -8.25 -28.85 6.44
CA MET A 1 -7.83 -27.51 6.00
C MET A 1 -7.79 -27.56 4.50
N THR A 2 -8.76 -26.92 3.84
CA THR A 2 -8.67 -26.63 2.41
C THR A 2 -7.50 -25.67 2.22
N GLU A 3 -6.60 -26.00 1.31
CA GLU A 3 -5.47 -25.15 0.91
C GLU A 3 -6.03 -23.84 0.32
N ALA A 4 -5.39 -22.70 0.60
CA ALA A 4 -5.84 -21.41 0.07
C ALA A 4 -5.78 -21.43 -1.46
N ASP A 5 -6.84 -20.95 -2.12
CA ASP A 5 -6.86 -20.81 -3.59
C ASP A 5 -6.08 -19.56 -3.98
N LEU A 6 -4.81 -19.75 -4.36
CA LEU A 6 -3.88 -18.68 -4.71
C LEU A 6 -3.36 -18.84 -6.14
N GLU A 7 -3.50 -17.78 -6.94
CA GLU A 7 -2.86 -17.66 -8.25
C GLU A 7 -1.57 -16.83 -8.11
N VAL A 8 -0.42 -17.40 -8.51
CA VAL A 8 0.89 -16.77 -8.31
C VAL A 8 1.49 -16.33 -9.63
N HIS A 9 1.68 -15.03 -9.82
CA HIS A 9 2.16 -14.45 -11.07
C HIS A 9 3.62 -13.99 -11.05
N HIS A 10 4.35 -14.24 -9.95
CA HIS A 10 5.77 -13.94 -9.82
C HIS A 10 6.57 -15.17 -9.37
N SER A 11 7.68 -15.46 -10.05
CA SER A 11 8.64 -16.44 -9.54
C SER A 11 9.56 -15.80 -8.49
N ALA A 12 10.06 -16.59 -7.55
CA ALA A 12 11.07 -16.13 -6.58
C ALA A 12 12.34 -15.58 -7.28
N GLU A 13 12.68 -16.12 -8.46
CA GLU A 13 13.78 -15.64 -9.30
C GLU A 13 13.49 -14.26 -9.90
N SER A 14 12.23 -13.99 -10.28
CA SER A 14 11.78 -12.66 -10.73
C SER A 14 11.91 -11.63 -9.61
N ALA A 15 11.49 -11.98 -8.38
CA ALA A 15 11.57 -11.08 -7.23
C ALA A 15 13.02 -10.72 -6.86
N ALA A 16 13.93 -11.70 -6.84
CA ALA A 16 15.36 -11.45 -6.58
C ALA A 16 16.00 -10.60 -7.69
N GLY A 17 15.61 -10.82 -8.95
CA GLY A 17 16.04 -9.99 -10.08
C GLY A 17 15.58 -8.54 -9.96
N ALA A 18 14.31 -8.32 -9.61
CA ALA A 18 13.74 -6.99 -9.39
C ALA A 18 14.42 -6.27 -8.22
N LEU A 19 14.62 -6.93 -7.08
CA LEU A 19 15.31 -6.35 -5.93
C LEU A 19 16.74 -5.92 -6.31
N ARG A 20 17.48 -6.78 -7.03
CA ARG A 20 18.82 -6.44 -7.51
C ARG A 20 18.81 -5.21 -8.41
N ALA A 21 17.86 -5.10 -9.33
CA ALA A 21 17.75 -3.96 -10.23
C ALA A 21 17.46 -2.67 -9.45
N ASP A 22 16.46 -2.70 -8.56
CA ASP A 22 16.07 -1.56 -7.73
C ASP A 22 17.22 -1.10 -6.81
N VAL A 23 17.94 -2.04 -6.19
CA VAL A 23 19.10 -1.73 -5.34
C VAL A 23 20.25 -1.12 -6.15
N ARG A 24 20.50 -1.61 -7.37
CA ARG A 24 21.54 -1.03 -8.24
C ARG A 24 21.21 0.40 -8.62
N GLU A 25 20.00 0.65 -9.09
CA GLU A 25 19.56 1.97 -9.51
C GLU A 25 19.50 2.93 -8.31
N GLY A 26 18.83 2.50 -7.24
CA GLY A 26 18.56 3.32 -6.08
C GLY A 26 19.80 3.71 -5.27
N LEU A 27 20.74 2.79 -5.07
CA LEU A 27 21.95 3.07 -4.27
C LEU A 27 23.07 3.77 -5.05
N THR A 28 22.99 3.84 -6.38
CA THR A 28 23.96 4.57 -7.22
C THR A 28 23.47 5.94 -7.67
N ALA A 29 22.20 6.26 -7.42
CA ALA A 29 21.65 7.59 -7.68
C ALA A 29 22.31 8.67 -6.79
N THR A 30 22.37 9.91 -7.31
CA THR A 30 22.91 11.07 -6.56
C THR A 30 22.20 11.28 -5.23
N GLN A 31 20.86 11.20 -5.24
CA GLN A 31 20.06 11.05 -4.03
C GLN A 31 19.68 9.58 -3.94
N LYS A 32 20.29 8.85 -3.00
CA LYS A 32 20.02 7.42 -2.82
C LYS A 32 18.58 7.19 -2.41
N TRP A 33 17.96 6.14 -2.97
CA TRP A 33 16.60 5.74 -2.67
C TRP A 33 16.41 4.23 -2.70
N LEU A 34 15.34 3.74 -2.06
CA LEU A 34 14.90 2.35 -2.13
C LEU A 34 13.37 2.32 -2.25
N PRO A 35 12.78 1.44 -3.09
CA PRO A 35 11.32 1.34 -3.19
C PRO A 35 10.70 0.70 -1.93
N ALA A 36 9.59 1.29 -1.47
CA ALA A 36 8.87 0.87 -0.26
C ALA A 36 8.30 -0.56 -0.33
N LYS A 37 8.08 -1.12 -1.53
CA LYS A 37 7.62 -2.51 -1.68
C LYS A 37 8.56 -3.53 -0.99
N TRP A 38 9.84 -3.19 -0.83
CA TRP A 38 10.83 -4.04 -0.17
C TRP A 38 10.79 -3.97 1.36
N PHE A 39 9.91 -3.16 1.96
CA PHE A 39 9.65 -3.28 3.39
C PHE A 39 8.93 -4.59 3.73
N TYR A 40 8.07 -5.10 2.85
CA TYR A 40 7.05 -6.11 3.16
C TYR A 40 7.53 -7.55 2.96
N ASP A 41 8.68 -7.90 3.53
CA ASP A 41 8.94 -9.30 3.88
C ASP A 41 8.08 -9.71 5.10
N ALA A 42 8.13 -10.97 5.53
CA ALA A 42 7.31 -11.45 6.65
C ALA A 42 7.46 -10.58 7.91
N ARG A 43 8.70 -10.20 8.26
CA ARG A 43 8.98 -9.35 9.42
C ARG A 43 8.46 -7.92 9.24
N GLY A 44 8.64 -7.35 8.06
CA GLY A 44 8.14 -6.01 7.76
C GLY A 44 6.62 -5.94 7.76
N SER A 45 5.93 -6.97 7.28
CA SER A 45 4.47 -7.08 7.41
C SER A 45 4.03 -7.10 8.88
N GLU A 46 4.68 -7.88 9.74
CA GLU A 46 4.41 -7.87 11.20
C GLU A 46 4.62 -6.48 11.82
N LEU A 47 5.71 -5.81 11.43
CA LEU A 47 6.02 -4.46 11.89
C LEU A 47 4.98 -3.44 11.42
N PHE A 48 4.52 -3.53 10.17
CA PHE A 48 3.45 -2.68 9.67
C PHE A 48 2.13 -2.90 10.41
N GLU A 49 1.76 -4.15 10.68
CA GLU A 49 0.60 -4.47 11.51
C GLU A 49 0.71 -3.83 12.90
N ALA A 50 1.89 -3.88 13.52
CA ALA A 50 2.15 -3.17 14.78
C ALA A 50 2.03 -1.64 14.63
N ILE A 51 2.51 -1.06 13.52
CA ILE A 51 2.36 0.37 13.21
C ILE A 51 0.89 0.77 13.20
N THR A 52 0.01 -0.04 12.60
CA THR A 52 -1.41 0.29 12.50
C THR A 52 -2.12 0.43 13.86
N ALA A 53 -1.54 -0.16 14.92
CA ALA A 53 -2.06 -0.11 16.28
C ALA A 53 -1.47 1.04 17.12
N LEU A 54 -0.44 1.75 16.64
CA LEU A 54 0.23 2.82 17.38
C LEU A 54 -0.68 4.02 17.62
N PRO A 55 -0.63 4.66 18.80
CA PRO A 55 -1.46 5.83 19.08
C PRO A 55 -1.17 7.01 18.12
N GLU A 56 0.06 7.16 17.64
CA GLU A 56 0.46 8.20 16.69
C GLU A 56 -0.05 7.93 15.26
N TYR A 57 -0.12 6.65 14.85
CA TYR A 57 -0.53 6.26 13.49
C TYR A 57 -2.05 6.23 13.35
N TYR A 58 -2.65 7.40 13.10
CA TYR A 58 -4.09 7.54 12.90
C TYR A 58 -4.68 6.94 11.60
N PRO A 59 -3.96 6.80 10.45
CA PRO A 59 -4.60 6.51 9.16
C PRO A 59 -5.53 5.29 9.17
N THR A 60 -5.07 4.15 9.72
CA THR A 60 -5.87 2.92 9.79
C THR A 60 -7.15 3.11 10.59
N ARG A 61 -7.10 3.85 11.70
CA ARG A 61 -8.29 4.10 12.55
C ARG A 61 -9.26 5.07 11.91
N ALA A 62 -8.74 6.13 11.29
CA ALA A 62 -9.55 7.13 10.59
C ALA A 62 -10.29 6.49 9.40
N GLU A 63 -9.60 5.73 8.55
CA GLU A 63 -10.24 5.04 7.44
C GLU A 63 -11.28 4.01 7.91
N ARG A 64 -10.98 3.25 8.97
CA ARG A 64 -11.92 2.29 9.57
C ARG A 64 -13.15 2.97 10.17
N GLU A 65 -13.04 4.20 10.67
CA GLU A 65 -14.19 4.99 11.11
C GLU A 65 -15.14 5.27 9.93
N ILE A 66 -14.59 5.69 8.78
CA ILE A 66 -15.36 5.95 7.57
C ILE A 66 -16.05 4.67 7.11
N LEU A 67 -15.29 3.58 6.95
CA LEU A 67 -15.84 2.31 6.47
C LEU A 67 -16.96 1.77 7.37
N ARG A 68 -16.83 1.88 8.69
CA ARG A 68 -17.91 1.46 9.61
C ARG A 68 -19.21 2.23 9.40
N ARG A 69 -19.12 3.51 9.04
CA ARG A 69 -20.28 4.37 8.85
C ARG A 69 -20.87 4.23 7.45
N GLU A 70 -20.02 4.10 6.43
CA GLU A 70 -20.41 4.26 5.03
C GLU A 70 -20.47 2.94 4.24
N ALA A 71 -19.98 1.81 4.77
CA ALA A 71 -19.95 0.55 4.02
C ALA A 71 -21.34 0.10 3.52
N GLY A 72 -22.39 0.34 4.30
CA GLY A 72 -23.77 0.04 3.87
C GLY A 72 -24.22 0.89 2.68
N GLU A 73 -23.83 2.16 2.64
CA GLU A 73 -24.13 3.05 1.52
C GLU A 73 -23.30 2.69 0.29
N ILE A 74 -22.01 2.37 0.47
CA ILE A 74 -21.15 1.84 -0.60
C ILE A 74 -21.75 0.58 -1.20
N ALA A 75 -22.22 -0.36 -0.38
CA ALA A 75 -22.86 -1.58 -0.85
C ALA A 75 -24.13 -1.29 -1.67
N ARG A 76 -24.97 -0.36 -1.21
CA ARG A 76 -26.20 0.05 -1.91
C ARG A 76 -25.91 0.71 -3.26
N LEU A 77 -24.94 1.64 -3.29
CA LEU A 77 -24.57 2.39 -4.49
C LEU A 77 -23.94 1.50 -5.56
N THR A 78 -23.06 0.60 -5.13
CA THR A 78 -22.27 -0.22 -6.03
C THR A 78 -23.01 -1.48 -6.48
N SER A 79 -23.83 -2.07 -5.59
CA SER A 79 -24.46 -3.38 -5.79
C SER A 79 -23.47 -4.40 -6.35
N ALA A 80 -22.24 -4.37 -5.83
CA ALA A 80 -21.12 -5.10 -6.40
C ALA A 80 -21.34 -6.62 -6.32
N HIS A 81 -20.99 -7.31 -7.40
CA HIS A 81 -20.90 -8.78 -7.44
C HIS A 81 -19.51 -9.27 -7.03
N THR A 82 -18.49 -8.45 -7.27
CA THR A 82 -17.11 -8.76 -6.87
C THR A 82 -16.49 -7.58 -6.13
N LEU A 83 -15.85 -7.88 -5.01
CA LEU A 83 -14.93 -6.95 -4.35
C LEU A 83 -13.50 -7.38 -4.68
N VAL A 84 -12.74 -6.49 -5.31
CA VAL A 84 -11.30 -6.66 -5.50
C VAL A 84 -10.59 -5.76 -4.50
N GLU A 85 -9.60 -6.26 -3.77
CA GLU A 85 -8.77 -5.42 -2.88
C GLU A 85 -7.31 -5.46 -3.34
N LEU A 86 -6.75 -4.27 -3.63
CA LEU A 86 -5.36 -4.11 -4.02
C LEU A 86 -4.50 -3.81 -2.79
N GLY A 87 -3.45 -4.60 -2.55
CA GLY A 87 -2.59 -4.47 -1.37
C GLY A 87 -3.36 -4.85 -0.10
N SER A 88 -3.95 -6.03 -0.08
CA SER A 88 -4.93 -6.44 0.93
C SER A 88 -4.38 -6.58 2.34
N GLY A 89 -3.09 -6.86 2.52
CA GLY A 89 -2.49 -7.10 3.83
C GLY A 89 -3.29 -8.15 4.62
N SER A 90 -3.68 -7.82 5.86
CA SER A 90 -4.54 -8.65 6.73
C SER A 90 -6.04 -8.57 6.42
N SER A 91 -6.49 -7.68 5.53
CA SER A 91 -7.90 -7.45 5.16
C SER A 91 -8.87 -7.21 6.33
N GLU A 92 -8.39 -6.75 7.49
CA GLU A 92 -9.24 -6.50 8.67
C GLU A 92 -10.27 -5.38 8.44
N LYS A 93 -9.89 -4.34 7.69
CA LYS A 93 -10.82 -3.26 7.29
C LYS A 93 -11.82 -3.73 6.25
N THR A 94 -11.40 -4.61 5.35
CA THR A 94 -12.17 -5.16 4.23
C THR A 94 -13.39 -5.93 4.69
N ARG A 95 -13.32 -6.56 5.86
CA ARG A 95 -14.47 -7.21 6.49
C ARG A 95 -15.68 -6.29 6.62
N LEU A 96 -15.49 -4.98 6.85
CA LEU A 96 -16.60 -4.03 6.89
C LEU A 96 -17.32 -3.90 5.54
N LEU A 97 -16.58 -3.96 4.43
CA LEU A 97 -17.15 -3.96 3.08
C LEU A 97 -17.79 -5.31 2.76
N LEU A 98 -17.12 -6.42 3.09
CA LEU A 98 -17.63 -7.78 2.90
C LEU A 98 -18.96 -7.99 3.65
N ASP A 99 -19.04 -7.58 4.92
CA ASP A 99 -20.26 -7.63 5.72
C ASP A 99 -21.40 -6.85 5.06
N ALA A 100 -21.13 -5.61 4.64
CA ALA A 100 -22.14 -4.75 4.04
C ALA A 100 -22.64 -5.25 2.67
N LEU A 101 -21.73 -5.65 1.80
CA LEU A 101 -22.03 -6.19 0.47
C LEU A 101 -22.74 -7.55 0.54
N THR A 102 -22.35 -8.41 1.48
CA THR A 102 -23.03 -9.69 1.75
C THR A 102 -24.43 -9.46 2.31
N ALA A 103 -24.60 -8.51 3.24
CA ALA A 103 -25.90 -8.16 3.80
C ALA A 103 -26.85 -7.52 2.76
N HIS A 104 -26.31 -6.76 1.81
CA HIS A 104 -27.05 -6.23 0.66
C HIS A 104 -27.48 -7.34 -0.32
N GLY A 105 -26.77 -8.47 -0.32
CA GLY A 105 -27.16 -9.70 -1.02
C GLY A 105 -26.71 -9.80 -2.47
N THR A 106 -25.78 -8.96 -2.91
CA THR A 106 -25.25 -8.94 -4.28
C THR A 106 -23.88 -9.57 -4.42
N LEU A 107 -23.11 -9.70 -3.33
CA LEU A 107 -21.72 -10.15 -3.39
C LEU A 107 -21.60 -11.66 -3.67
N GLU A 108 -20.82 -12.00 -4.68
CA GLU A 108 -20.55 -13.37 -5.11
C GLU A 108 -19.08 -13.77 -4.93
N SER A 109 -18.14 -12.82 -5.09
CA SER A 109 -16.71 -13.11 -4.98
C SER A 109 -15.88 -12.01 -4.31
N PHE A 110 -14.76 -12.42 -3.73
CA PHE A 110 -13.73 -11.54 -3.19
C PHE A 110 -12.35 -11.94 -3.71
N VAL A 111 -11.63 -10.95 -4.23
CA VAL A 111 -10.32 -11.12 -4.86
C VAL A 111 -9.31 -10.21 -4.16
N PRO A 112 -8.62 -10.70 -3.12
CA PRO A 112 -7.48 -9.98 -2.55
C PRO A 112 -6.25 -10.16 -3.46
N LEU A 113 -5.52 -9.07 -3.72
CA LEU A 113 -4.25 -9.06 -4.43
C LEU A 113 -3.17 -8.47 -3.52
N ASP A 114 -2.08 -9.21 -3.33
CA ASP A 114 -0.93 -8.74 -2.54
C ASP A 114 0.41 -9.28 -3.11
N VAL A 115 1.51 -8.59 -2.81
CA VAL A 115 2.86 -9.06 -3.13
C VAL A 115 3.33 -10.13 -2.13
N SER A 116 2.78 -10.14 -0.91
CA SER A 116 3.11 -11.09 0.15
C SER A 116 2.25 -12.35 0.07
N ALA A 117 2.83 -13.42 -0.48
CA ALA A 117 2.14 -14.71 -0.61
C ALA A 117 1.68 -15.27 0.75
N SER A 118 2.47 -15.09 1.80
CA SER A 118 2.12 -15.59 3.14
C SER A 118 0.97 -14.83 3.76
N ALA A 119 0.99 -13.48 3.71
CA ALA A 119 -0.11 -12.67 4.22
C ALA A 119 -1.41 -12.97 3.48
N LEU A 120 -1.32 -13.10 2.14
CA LEU A 120 -2.47 -13.40 1.30
C LEU A 120 -3.07 -14.80 1.56
N ALA A 121 -2.23 -15.81 1.83
CA ALA A 121 -2.67 -17.15 2.18
C ALA A 121 -3.48 -17.17 3.49
N GLU A 122 -2.96 -16.47 4.52
CA GLU A 122 -3.61 -16.36 5.82
C GLU A 122 -4.94 -15.61 5.72
N ALA A 123 -4.96 -14.45 5.04
CA ALA A 123 -6.15 -13.64 4.83
C ALA A 123 -7.23 -14.40 4.04
N THR A 124 -6.86 -15.02 2.91
CA THR A 124 -7.77 -15.82 2.07
C THR A 124 -8.39 -16.98 2.85
N THR A 125 -7.59 -17.71 3.63
CA THR A 125 -8.09 -18.83 4.44
C THR A 125 -9.09 -18.36 5.50
N ALA A 126 -8.77 -17.28 6.21
CA ALA A 126 -9.65 -16.73 7.24
C ALA A 126 -10.97 -16.22 6.65
N ILE A 127 -10.91 -15.45 5.55
CA ILE A 127 -12.10 -14.89 4.90
C ILE A 127 -12.97 -15.99 4.30
N ALA A 128 -12.40 -17.01 3.65
CA ALA A 128 -13.18 -18.13 3.14
C ALA A 128 -13.93 -18.90 4.26
N ALA A 129 -13.35 -18.98 5.47
CA ALA A 129 -13.99 -19.58 6.62
C ALA A 129 -15.11 -18.71 7.20
N ASP A 130 -14.92 -17.39 7.26
CA ASP A 130 -15.88 -16.43 7.79
C ASP A 130 -17.08 -16.21 6.83
N TYR A 131 -16.85 -16.33 5.51
CA TYR A 131 -17.84 -16.08 4.46
C TYR A 131 -18.03 -17.31 3.54
N PRO A 132 -18.64 -18.41 4.03
CA PRO A 132 -18.66 -19.71 3.33
C PRO A 132 -19.46 -19.75 2.01
N LYS A 133 -20.17 -18.67 1.66
CA LYS A 133 -20.91 -18.53 0.40
C LYS A 133 -20.15 -17.73 -0.65
N LEU A 134 -19.05 -17.09 -0.25
CA LEU A 134 -18.26 -16.21 -1.08
C LEU A 134 -17.18 -17.03 -1.79
N ASP A 135 -17.01 -16.79 -3.08
CA ASP A 135 -15.87 -17.32 -3.82
C ASP A 135 -14.65 -16.44 -3.55
N VAL A 136 -13.66 -16.96 -2.82
CA VAL A 136 -12.47 -16.21 -2.38
C VAL A 136 -11.26 -16.73 -3.12
N ARG A 137 -10.62 -15.87 -3.92
CA ARG A 137 -9.45 -16.23 -4.74
C ARG A 137 -8.35 -15.19 -4.60
N GLY A 138 -7.23 -15.57 -4.00
CA GLY A 138 -6.09 -14.68 -3.81
C GLY A 138 -5.21 -14.60 -5.05
N VAL A 139 -4.76 -13.40 -5.41
CA VAL A 139 -3.80 -13.16 -6.50
C VAL A 139 -2.47 -12.66 -5.91
N VAL A 140 -1.43 -13.48 -5.98
CA VAL A 140 -0.07 -13.04 -5.62
C VAL A 140 0.55 -12.32 -6.81
N GLY A 141 0.65 -11.00 -6.71
CA GLY A 141 0.95 -10.13 -7.85
C GLY A 141 1.44 -8.75 -7.43
N ASP A 142 2.03 -8.04 -8.39
CA ASP A 142 2.33 -6.61 -8.25
C ASP A 142 1.20 -5.83 -8.93
N PHE A 143 0.42 -5.08 -8.15
CA PHE A 143 -0.74 -4.30 -8.64
C PHE A 143 -0.34 -3.14 -9.55
N THR A 144 0.95 -2.88 -9.80
CA THR A 144 1.41 -1.96 -10.84
C THR A 144 1.60 -2.63 -12.21
N GLN A 145 1.52 -3.96 -12.26
CA GLN A 145 1.83 -4.77 -13.44
C GLN A 145 0.75 -5.80 -13.80
N HIS A 146 -0.06 -6.25 -12.83
CA HIS A 146 -0.92 -7.45 -12.96
C HIS A 146 -2.41 -7.16 -12.79
N LEU A 147 -2.85 -5.91 -13.02
CA LEU A 147 -4.26 -5.53 -12.86
C LEU A 147 -5.18 -6.20 -13.88
N ASP A 148 -4.65 -6.57 -15.05
CA ASP A 148 -5.39 -7.26 -16.12
C ASP A 148 -5.77 -8.70 -15.74
N LEU A 149 -5.17 -9.23 -14.67
CA LEU A 149 -5.41 -10.57 -14.16
C LEU A 149 -6.57 -10.64 -13.17
N LEU A 150 -7.20 -9.50 -12.82
CA LEU A 150 -8.25 -9.45 -11.80
C LEU A 150 -9.55 -10.11 -12.29
N PRO A 151 -9.92 -11.31 -11.78
CA PRO A 151 -11.17 -11.96 -12.15
C PRO A 151 -12.37 -11.26 -11.49
N GLY A 152 -13.58 -11.64 -11.90
CA GLY A 152 -14.81 -11.25 -11.23
C GLY A 152 -15.95 -10.90 -12.16
N GLU A 153 -17.17 -11.14 -11.67
CA GLU A 153 -18.40 -10.71 -12.33
C GLU A 153 -18.67 -9.22 -12.07
N GLN A 154 -19.21 -8.54 -13.08
CA GLN A 154 -19.59 -7.12 -13.02
C GLN A 154 -20.95 -6.95 -12.31
N PRO A 155 -21.19 -5.84 -11.60
CA PRO A 155 -20.26 -4.73 -11.39
C PRO A 155 -19.23 -5.07 -10.31
N ARG A 156 -17.96 -4.76 -10.59
CA ARG A 156 -16.87 -4.87 -9.62
C ARG A 156 -16.67 -3.55 -8.88
N VAL A 157 -16.22 -3.68 -7.64
CA VAL A 157 -15.59 -2.58 -6.87
C VAL A 157 -14.14 -2.95 -6.66
N VAL A 158 -13.23 -2.13 -7.18
CA VAL A 158 -11.80 -2.21 -6.87
C VAL A 158 -11.52 -1.27 -5.70
N ALA A 159 -11.15 -1.84 -4.56
CA ALA A 159 -10.76 -1.10 -3.36
C ALA A 159 -9.24 -0.97 -3.29
N PHE A 160 -8.76 0.26 -3.13
CA PHE A 160 -7.37 0.57 -2.83
C PHE A 160 -7.31 1.46 -1.59
N LEU A 161 -7.08 0.81 -0.45
CA LEU A 161 -7.26 1.37 0.89
C LEU A 161 -5.93 1.73 1.55
N GLY A 162 -6.00 2.30 2.76
CA GLY A 162 -4.85 2.52 3.63
C GLY A 162 -4.00 3.74 3.30
N GLY A 163 -4.34 4.49 2.25
CA GLY A 163 -3.54 5.61 1.79
C GLY A 163 -2.32 5.20 0.97
N THR A 164 -2.25 3.94 0.53
CA THR A 164 -1.14 3.35 -0.24
C THR A 164 -0.90 4.07 -1.57
N LEU A 165 -1.93 4.73 -2.14
CA LEU A 165 -1.75 5.60 -3.31
C LEU A 165 -0.72 6.72 -3.05
N GLY A 166 -0.57 7.15 -1.79
CA GLY A 166 0.42 8.14 -1.38
C GLY A 166 1.87 7.70 -1.58
N ASN A 167 2.13 6.40 -1.77
CA ASN A 167 3.48 5.87 -1.94
C ASN A 167 4.07 6.06 -3.34
N PHE A 168 3.27 6.64 -4.24
CA PHE A 168 3.64 6.87 -5.63
C PHE A 168 3.91 8.34 -5.92
N LEU A 169 4.92 8.58 -6.74
CA LEU A 169 5.16 9.90 -7.32
C LEU A 169 3.98 10.29 -8.25
N PRO A 170 3.76 11.58 -8.52
CA PRO A 170 2.61 12.03 -9.31
C PRO A 170 2.44 11.32 -10.67
N ALA A 171 3.54 11.10 -11.39
CA ALA A 171 3.49 10.40 -12.68
C ALA A 171 3.15 8.90 -12.52
N GLU A 172 3.61 8.28 -11.45
CA GLU A 172 3.34 6.87 -11.13
C GLU A 172 1.89 6.69 -10.69
N ARG A 173 1.34 7.61 -9.87
CA ARG A 173 -0.08 7.63 -9.51
C ARG A 173 -0.97 7.77 -10.74
N ALA A 174 -0.66 8.72 -11.62
CA ALA A 174 -1.44 8.93 -12.83
C ALA A 174 -1.46 7.65 -13.69
N LYS A 175 -0.29 7.02 -13.89
CA LYS A 175 -0.19 5.73 -14.59
C LYS A 175 -1.01 4.64 -13.89
N PHE A 176 -0.87 4.50 -12.57
CA PHE A 176 -1.60 3.49 -11.80
C PHE A 176 -3.12 3.67 -11.92
N LEU A 177 -3.63 4.88 -11.71
CA LEU A 177 -5.06 5.18 -11.84
C LEU A 177 -5.56 4.90 -13.27
N SER A 178 -4.79 5.26 -14.29
CA SER A 178 -5.12 4.91 -15.68
C SER A 178 -5.15 3.40 -15.91
N SER A 179 -4.19 2.63 -15.37
CA SER A 179 -4.21 1.17 -15.49
C SER A 179 -5.39 0.53 -14.74
N VAL A 180 -5.78 1.04 -13.57
CA VAL A 180 -7.02 0.61 -12.89
C VAL A 180 -8.24 0.95 -13.75
N ARG A 181 -8.27 2.12 -14.40
CA ARG A 181 -9.35 2.48 -15.31
C ARG A 181 -9.44 1.50 -16.48
N GLU A 182 -8.31 1.15 -17.11
CA GLU A 182 -8.26 0.29 -18.30
C GLU A 182 -8.86 -1.11 -18.06
N VAL A 183 -8.75 -1.63 -16.84
CA VAL A 183 -9.28 -2.95 -16.49
C VAL A 183 -10.73 -2.92 -16.04
N LEU A 184 -11.32 -1.75 -15.80
CA LEU A 184 -12.72 -1.56 -15.41
C LEU A 184 -13.62 -1.25 -16.60
N ALA A 185 -14.79 -1.89 -16.67
CA ALA A 185 -15.84 -1.51 -17.60
C ALA A 185 -16.53 -0.20 -17.15
N PRO A 186 -17.16 0.54 -18.07
CA PRO A 186 -17.96 1.71 -17.71
C PRO A 186 -19.06 1.34 -16.72
N GLY A 187 -19.18 2.12 -15.63
CA GLY A 187 -20.15 1.87 -14.56
C GLY A 187 -19.63 1.05 -13.38
N GLU A 188 -18.46 0.42 -13.50
CA GLU A 188 -17.76 -0.19 -12.36
C GLU A 188 -17.07 0.85 -11.48
N TRP A 189 -16.56 0.42 -10.33
CA TRP A 189 -16.23 1.34 -9.25
C TRP A 189 -14.79 1.21 -8.76
N LEU A 190 -14.23 2.35 -8.39
CA LEU A 190 -12.99 2.47 -7.63
C LEU A 190 -13.33 3.06 -6.25
N LEU A 191 -12.98 2.34 -5.18
CA LEU A 191 -13.03 2.83 -3.81
C LEU A 191 -11.60 3.14 -3.36
N LEU A 192 -11.29 4.41 -3.13
CA LEU A 192 -9.92 4.89 -2.95
C LEU A 192 -9.74 5.62 -1.61
N GLY A 193 -8.85 5.10 -0.77
CA GLY A 193 -8.44 5.74 0.47
C GLY A 193 -7.27 6.71 0.27
N THR A 194 -7.43 7.96 0.73
CA THR A 194 -6.40 9.01 0.63
C THR A 194 -6.22 9.72 1.97
N ASP A 195 -5.00 9.72 2.49
CA ASP A 195 -4.67 10.46 3.71
C ASP A 195 -4.53 11.96 3.39
N LEU A 196 -5.17 12.84 4.18
CA LEU A 196 -5.32 14.25 3.82
C LEU A 196 -4.19 15.13 4.34
N VAL A 197 -3.95 16.28 3.71
CA VAL A 197 -3.04 17.29 4.27
C VAL A 197 -3.60 17.81 5.60
N LYS A 198 -2.74 17.86 6.62
CA LYS A 198 -3.09 18.31 7.98
C LYS A 198 -1.84 18.86 8.69
N ASP A 199 -1.96 19.11 10.00
CA ASP A 199 -0.86 19.58 10.85
C ASP A 199 0.43 18.75 10.63
N PRO A 200 1.54 19.37 10.18
CA PRO A 200 2.79 18.66 9.91
C PRO A 200 3.33 17.88 11.10
N ALA A 201 3.19 18.39 12.32
CA ALA A 201 3.68 17.68 13.50
C ALA A 201 2.88 16.39 13.77
N THR A 202 1.60 16.36 13.43
CA THR A 202 0.77 15.15 13.46
C THR A 202 1.20 14.16 12.39
N LEU A 203 1.50 14.64 11.18
CA LEU A 203 2.02 13.80 10.10
C LEU A 203 3.39 13.21 10.47
N GLU A 204 4.33 14.02 10.92
CA GLU A 204 5.67 13.55 11.27
C GLU A 204 5.65 12.50 12.38
N ARG A 205 4.88 12.74 13.46
CA ARG A 205 4.72 11.78 14.57
C ARG A 205 4.09 10.46 14.14
N ALA A 206 3.18 10.48 13.17
CA ALA A 206 2.59 9.24 12.66
C ALA A 206 3.67 8.33 12.03
N TYR A 207 4.77 8.89 11.53
CA TYR A 207 5.87 8.14 10.90
C TYR A 207 7.14 8.09 11.76
N ASP A 208 7.12 8.64 12.98
CA ASP A 208 8.23 8.64 13.94
C ASP A 208 7.66 8.45 15.36
N ASP A 209 7.08 7.27 15.58
CA ASP A 209 6.42 6.94 16.84
C ASP A 209 7.41 6.81 18.00
N ALA A 210 6.95 7.13 19.21
CA ALA A 210 7.80 7.12 20.40
C ALA A 210 8.30 5.71 20.80
N ALA A 211 7.62 4.65 20.33
CA ALA A 211 8.01 3.26 20.58
C ALA A 211 9.13 2.77 19.63
N GLY A 212 9.46 3.53 18.58
CA GLY A 212 10.49 3.21 17.60
C GLY A 212 10.11 2.07 16.65
N VAL A 213 8.83 1.73 16.52
CA VAL A 213 8.36 0.64 15.67
C VAL A 213 8.52 1.00 14.19
N THR A 214 8.17 2.23 13.80
CA THR A 214 8.34 2.74 12.43
C THR A 214 9.83 2.86 12.07
N ALA A 215 10.68 3.12 13.06
CA ALA A 215 12.13 3.12 12.87
C ALA A 215 12.69 1.70 12.61
N ASP A 216 12.20 0.67 13.29
CA ASP A 216 12.56 -0.74 13.00
C ASP A 216 12.00 -1.19 11.64
N PHE A 217 10.76 -0.80 11.32
CA PHE A 217 10.15 -1.04 10.00
C PHE A 217 10.97 -0.43 8.87
N ASN A 218 11.37 0.84 9.00
CA ASN A 218 12.21 1.50 8.00
C ASN A 218 13.55 0.77 7.82
N ARG A 219 14.23 0.43 8.92
CA ARG A 219 15.51 -0.29 8.89
C ARG A 219 15.40 -1.72 8.36
N ASN A 220 14.21 -2.31 8.38
CA ASN A 220 13.99 -3.67 7.90
C ASN A 220 14.40 -3.85 6.43
N VAL A 221 14.23 -2.82 5.58
CA VAL A 221 14.66 -2.89 4.18
C VAL A 221 16.17 -3.18 4.03
N LEU A 222 16.99 -2.70 4.96
CA LEU A 222 18.43 -3.00 4.99
C LEU A 222 18.67 -4.47 5.33
N ARG A 223 17.87 -5.03 6.25
CA ARG A 223 17.93 -6.46 6.62
C ARG A 223 17.50 -7.34 5.45
N VAL A 224 16.48 -6.93 4.69
CA VAL A 224 16.04 -7.61 3.45
C VAL A 224 17.18 -7.64 2.43
N ILE A 225 17.84 -6.49 2.19
CA ILE A 225 18.96 -6.42 1.24
C ILE A 225 20.15 -7.27 1.72
N ASN A 226 20.46 -7.27 3.03
CA ASN A 226 21.49 -8.15 3.60
C ASN A 226 21.18 -9.62 3.36
N ALA A 227 19.95 -10.06 3.63
CA ALA A 227 19.54 -11.44 3.50
C ALA A 227 19.51 -11.91 2.04
N GLN A 228 18.95 -11.08 1.14
CA GLN A 228 18.67 -11.48 -0.24
C GLN A 228 19.84 -11.25 -1.19
N LEU A 229 20.67 -10.22 -0.94
CA LEU A 229 21.79 -9.83 -1.79
C LEU A 229 23.16 -9.95 -1.11
N GLY A 230 23.20 -10.53 0.10
CA GLY A 230 24.45 -10.74 0.83
C GLY A 230 25.15 -9.44 1.25
N ALA A 231 24.40 -8.36 1.39
CA ALA A 231 24.94 -7.07 1.79
C ALA A 231 25.40 -7.06 3.26
N ASP A 232 26.24 -6.08 3.60
CA ASP A 232 26.77 -5.87 4.95
C ASP A 232 26.30 -4.56 5.60
N PHE A 233 25.07 -4.11 5.33
CA PHE A 233 24.49 -2.99 6.09
C PHE A 233 24.48 -3.32 7.58
N ASP A 234 24.93 -2.39 8.41
CA ASP A 234 24.59 -2.35 9.83
C ASP A 234 23.36 -1.44 10.00
N PRO A 235 22.16 -1.97 10.27
CA PRO A 235 20.96 -1.14 10.37
C PRO A 235 21.04 -0.09 11.49
N ASP A 236 21.80 -0.33 12.55
CA ASP A 236 21.93 0.59 13.68
C ASP A 236 22.82 1.81 13.35
N ALA A 237 23.67 1.66 12.33
CA ALA A 237 24.45 2.76 11.75
C ALA A 237 23.59 3.77 10.97
N PHE A 238 22.31 3.49 10.74
CA PHE A 238 21.37 4.37 10.06
C PHE A 238 20.26 4.86 11.01
N ALA A 239 20.18 6.18 11.20
CA ALA A 239 19.09 6.82 11.94
C ALA A 239 17.84 6.89 11.05
N HIS A 240 16.70 6.46 11.59
CA HIS A 240 15.40 6.72 10.99
C HIS A 240 15.10 8.22 11.12
N GLU A 241 14.56 8.83 10.06
CA GLU A 241 13.99 10.18 10.09
C GLU A 241 12.69 10.22 9.30
N SER A 242 11.69 10.87 9.88
CA SER A 242 10.46 11.30 9.21
C SER A 242 10.59 12.78 8.88
N PHE A 243 10.29 13.17 7.64
CA PHE A 243 10.40 14.56 7.18
C PHE A 243 9.17 14.97 6.38
N TRP A 244 8.48 16.03 6.81
CA TRP A 244 7.42 16.64 6.01
C TRP A 244 7.97 17.58 4.94
N ASP A 245 7.83 17.20 3.67
CA ASP A 245 8.08 18.09 2.54
C ASP A 245 6.85 18.97 2.30
N THR A 246 6.96 20.26 2.65
CA THR A 246 5.86 21.21 2.53
C THR A 246 5.57 21.61 1.08
N GLU A 247 6.57 21.55 0.19
CA GLU A 247 6.40 21.90 -1.22
C GLU A 247 5.72 20.76 -1.98
N ALA A 248 6.15 19.52 -1.72
CA ALA A 248 5.58 18.33 -2.35
C ALA A 248 4.33 17.78 -1.65
N GLU A 249 4.02 18.23 -0.43
CA GLU A 249 2.96 17.74 0.44
C GLU A 249 3.03 16.22 0.73
N TRP A 250 4.22 15.72 1.08
CA TRP A 250 4.40 14.32 1.51
C TRP A 250 5.30 14.17 2.72
N ILE A 251 5.12 13.06 3.44
CA ILE A 251 6.15 12.56 4.36
C ILE A 251 7.21 11.81 3.55
N GLU A 252 8.49 12.05 3.84
CA GLU A 252 9.57 11.16 3.44
C GLU A 252 10.06 10.37 4.65
N MET A 253 10.15 9.04 4.51
CA MET A 253 10.93 8.22 5.42
C MET A 253 12.36 8.13 4.90
N ARG A 254 13.32 8.34 5.79
CA ARG A 254 14.75 8.38 5.46
C ARG A 254 15.55 7.52 6.42
N LEU A 255 16.63 6.96 5.91
CA LEU A 255 17.68 6.29 6.68
C LEU A 255 18.97 7.07 6.53
N ARG A 256 19.34 7.84 7.55
CA ARG A 256 20.52 8.71 7.58
C ARG A 256 21.71 7.99 8.19
N ALA A 257 22.81 7.86 7.45
CA ALA A 257 24.06 7.31 7.95
C ALA A 257 24.58 8.18 9.12
N ARG A 258 24.83 7.56 10.27
CA ARG A 258 25.36 8.25 11.46
C ARG A 258 26.81 8.68 11.28
N GLU A 259 27.58 7.88 10.56
CA GLU A 259 28.99 8.06 10.26
C GLU A 259 29.27 7.74 8.79
N ALA A 260 30.46 8.08 8.30
CA ALA A 260 30.87 7.68 6.97
C ALA A 260 31.10 6.16 6.95
N VAL A 261 30.44 5.46 6.03
CA VAL A 261 30.49 4.00 5.93
C VAL A 261 30.45 3.59 4.46
N THR A 262 31.11 2.51 4.12
CA THR A 262 30.99 1.89 2.80
C THR A 262 30.34 0.53 2.96
N VAL A 263 29.22 0.33 2.26
CA VAL A 263 28.45 -0.92 2.28
C VAL A 263 28.74 -1.71 1.02
N ARG A 264 29.06 -2.99 1.17
CA ARG A 264 29.22 -3.93 0.07
C ARG A 264 27.91 -4.66 -0.15
N VAL A 265 27.50 -4.78 -1.40
CA VAL A 265 26.31 -5.52 -1.83
C VAL A 265 26.72 -6.51 -2.93
N PRO A 266 27.33 -7.66 -2.59
CA PRO A 266 27.85 -8.62 -3.57
C PRO A 266 26.78 -9.12 -4.56
N GLY A 267 25.56 -9.37 -4.09
CA GLY A 267 24.43 -9.78 -4.92
C GLY A 267 23.97 -8.72 -5.92
N ALA A 268 24.44 -7.48 -5.79
CA ALA A 268 24.26 -6.40 -6.73
C ALA A 268 25.59 -5.90 -7.33
N ASP A 269 26.73 -6.56 -7.09
CA ASP A 269 28.07 -6.11 -7.53
C ASP A 269 28.31 -4.61 -7.28
N LEU A 270 28.03 -4.17 -6.05
CA LEU A 270 28.20 -2.78 -5.63
C LEU A 270 29.04 -2.65 -4.37
N GLU A 271 29.76 -1.54 -4.33
CA GLU A 271 30.36 -0.97 -3.13
C GLU A 271 29.89 0.48 -3.04
N VAL A 272 29.09 0.78 -2.02
CA VAL A 272 28.31 2.01 -1.93
C VAL A 272 28.86 2.86 -0.77
N PRO A 273 29.53 3.98 -1.05
CA PRO A 273 29.94 4.90 0.00
C PRO A 273 28.76 5.76 0.46
N PHE A 274 28.72 5.99 1.77
CA PHE A 274 27.85 6.94 2.45
C PHE A 274 28.72 7.93 3.23
N ALA A 275 28.52 9.22 3.01
CA ALA A 275 29.08 10.24 3.90
C ALA A 275 28.30 10.27 5.23
N ALA A 276 28.94 10.75 6.31
CA ALA A 276 28.24 11.01 7.56
C ALA A 276 27.11 12.02 7.31
N GLY A 277 25.88 11.66 7.73
CA GLY A 277 24.69 12.46 7.51
C GLY A 277 24.06 12.31 6.12
N GLU A 278 24.65 11.53 5.20
CA GLU A 278 23.98 11.17 3.94
C GLU A 278 22.79 10.25 4.22
N TYR A 279 21.71 10.36 3.45
CA TYR A 279 20.52 9.55 3.67
C TYR A 279 20.03 8.82 2.42
N ILE A 280 19.37 7.69 2.67
CA ILE A 280 18.56 6.95 1.70
C ILE A 280 17.10 7.36 1.91
N ARG A 281 16.39 7.78 0.87
CA ARG A 281 14.92 7.90 0.93
C ARG A 281 14.30 6.54 0.69
N THR A 282 13.51 6.05 1.64
CA THR A 282 12.97 4.69 1.61
C THR A 282 11.47 4.65 1.36
N GLU A 283 10.77 5.75 1.64
CA GLU A 283 9.35 5.92 1.32
C GLU A 283 9.04 7.39 1.06
N ILE A 284 8.05 7.63 0.20
CA ILE A 284 7.25 8.85 0.23
C ILE A 284 5.82 8.45 0.65
N SER A 285 5.12 9.31 1.38
CA SER A 285 3.71 9.16 1.62
C SER A 285 3.01 10.49 1.41
N ALA A 286 2.53 10.69 0.18
CA ALA A 286 1.80 11.88 -0.23
C ALA A 286 0.50 12.04 0.55
N LYS A 287 0.22 13.29 0.89
CA LYS A 287 -1.01 13.70 1.55
C LYS A 287 -1.82 14.53 0.57
N PHE A 288 -3.12 14.34 0.61
CA PHE A 288 -4.00 14.77 -0.46
C PHE A 288 -4.92 15.89 -0.03
N ARG A 289 -5.38 16.64 -1.02
CA ARG A 289 -6.49 17.59 -0.88
C ARG A 289 -7.60 17.08 -1.78
N ARG A 290 -8.86 17.18 -1.33
CA ARG A 290 -10.03 16.68 -2.08
C ARG A 290 -10.02 17.11 -3.55
N ALA A 291 -9.78 18.39 -3.83
CA ALA A 291 -9.75 18.90 -5.20
C ALA A 291 -8.64 18.28 -6.06
N GLY A 292 -7.50 17.92 -5.46
CA GLY A 292 -6.42 17.21 -6.14
C GLY A 292 -6.81 15.76 -6.46
N VAL A 293 -7.43 15.06 -5.51
CA VAL A 293 -7.94 13.69 -5.73
C VAL A 293 -8.98 13.67 -6.85
N GLU A 294 -9.93 14.60 -6.83
CA GLU A 294 -10.97 14.73 -7.87
C GLU A 294 -10.35 14.99 -9.25
N ALA A 295 -9.34 15.86 -9.34
CA ALA A 295 -8.63 16.13 -10.58
C ALA A 295 -7.84 14.92 -11.10
N GLU A 296 -7.15 14.18 -10.22
CA GLU A 296 -6.42 12.96 -10.59
C GLU A 296 -7.36 11.85 -11.07
N LEU A 297 -8.48 11.66 -10.39
CA LEU A 297 -9.52 10.72 -10.81
C LEU A 297 -10.10 11.09 -12.19
N ALA A 298 -10.47 12.36 -12.38
CA ALA A 298 -11.00 12.84 -13.65
C ALA A 298 -10.00 12.66 -14.81
N ALA A 299 -8.72 12.96 -14.58
CA ALA A 299 -7.67 12.77 -15.57
C ALA A 299 -7.46 11.30 -15.95
N ALA A 300 -7.74 10.38 -15.02
CA ALA A 300 -7.65 8.94 -15.25
C ALA A 300 -8.94 8.33 -15.84
N GLY A 301 -10.00 9.11 -16.09
CA GLY A 301 -11.26 8.60 -16.64
C GLY A 301 -12.23 8.05 -15.58
N PHE A 302 -12.20 8.61 -14.37
CA PHE A 302 -13.18 8.36 -13.32
C PHE A 302 -13.98 9.63 -12.99
N ASP A 303 -15.26 9.45 -12.67
CA ASP A 303 -16.09 10.51 -12.08
C ASP A 303 -16.23 10.30 -10.57
N LEU A 304 -15.96 11.34 -9.77
CA LEU A 304 -16.06 11.26 -8.31
C LEU A 304 -17.53 11.34 -7.90
N ASP A 305 -18.11 10.19 -7.54
CA ASP A 305 -19.54 10.08 -7.22
C ASP A 305 -19.78 10.43 -5.73
N HIS A 306 -18.94 9.94 -4.82
CA HIS A 306 -19.02 10.24 -3.39
C HIS A 306 -17.65 10.48 -2.75
N TRP A 307 -17.65 11.30 -1.71
CA TRP A 307 -16.48 11.61 -0.88
C TRP A 307 -16.89 11.63 0.60
N TRP A 308 -16.23 10.82 1.40
CA TRP A 308 -16.42 10.78 2.85
C TRP A 308 -15.11 11.05 3.59
N THR A 309 -15.20 11.59 4.80
CA THR A 309 -14.06 11.76 5.70
C THR A 309 -14.36 11.20 7.09
N ASP A 310 -13.34 10.96 7.90
CA ASP A 310 -13.54 10.72 9.33
C ASP A 310 -13.99 12.01 10.03
N GLY A 311 -14.45 11.90 11.28
CA GLY A 311 -14.98 13.05 12.03
C GLY A 311 -13.98 14.17 12.30
N GLU A 312 -12.67 13.89 12.17
CA GLU A 312 -11.59 14.87 12.28
C GLU A 312 -11.05 15.34 10.91
N GLU A 313 -11.66 14.93 9.80
CA GLU A 313 -11.23 15.28 8.42
C GLU A 313 -9.74 14.94 8.14
N ARG A 314 -9.26 13.85 8.72
CA ARG A 314 -7.87 13.39 8.58
C ARG A 314 -7.68 12.52 7.36
N PHE A 315 -8.67 11.71 7.02
CA PHE A 315 -8.61 10.73 5.94
C PHE A 315 -9.84 10.88 5.05
N GLY A 316 -9.65 10.69 3.75
CA GLY A 316 -10.70 10.73 2.74
C GLY A 316 -10.91 9.37 2.09
N LEU A 317 -12.17 9.01 1.85
CA LEU A 317 -12.56 7.84 1.08
C LEU A 317 -13.39 8.30 -0.12
N SER A 318 -12.87 8.07 -1.31
CA SER A 318 -13.53 8.37 -2.59
C SER A 318 -14.23 7.13 -3.11
N LEU A 319 -15.48 7.25 -3.53
CA LEU A 319 -16.11 6.29 -4.43
C LEU A 319 -16.24 6.94 -5.80
N ALA A 320 -15.50 6.41 -6.77
CA ALA A 320 -15.44 6.93 -8.12
C ALA A 320 -15.97 5.91 -9.12
N ARG A 321 -16.70 6.38 -10.13
CA ARG A 321 -17.27 5.53 -11.18
C ARG A 321 -16.40 5.60 -12.43
N SER A 322 -16.09 4.45 -12.99
CA SER A 322 -15.42 4.30 -14.27
C SER A 322 -16.29 4.90 -15.38
N ILE A 323 -15.80 5.93 -16.08
CA ILE A 323 -16.51 6.58 -17.20
C ILE A 323 -15.85 6.23 -18.54
N GLY A 324 -16.69 5.92 -19.54
CA GLY A 324 -16.28 5.48 -20.89
C GLY A 324 -15.46 6.47 -21.68
#